data_AF-A0A835TCF9-F1
#
_entry.id   AF-A0A835TCF9-F1
#
_cell.length_a   1.000
_cell.length_b   1.000
_cell.length_c   1.000
_cell.angle_alpha   90.00
_cell.angle_beta   90.00
_cell.angle_gamma   90.00
#
_symmetry.space_group_name_H-M   'P 1'
#
loop_
_entity.id
_entity.type
_entity.pdbx_description
1 polymer ?
#
loop_
_entity_poly.entity_id
_entity_poly.type
_entity_poly.pdbx_seq_one_letter_code
_entity_poly.pdbx_strand_id
1 'polypeptide(L)'
;MQQSTALLQTAPSLAGVTWQRPHRGAHPGLLLVLLVALLGGDVYSPRLDGSSRLGVSAHAWGRADSPAVTDPHVADLGDCPFLRIAVINGVPYHYEVLAGLLHALRPYADRTDVFLNPYTRAANSDGAWEILRWSKARFVLLTRSAMASLAKKKPAYDLVILVSPDYELDANAALLRYIQRRLTIAFVHNSDFNQTQRLIKVAAGTAAELQSDSGRGSALVNRRSSVVRVGSSGALEHTAAGVVVPADVRLVTLSPHTAASLAEATNQPVEWMLAVYPFQPRTDCLQATEVDLLGRCLRGFSMQGKFSNLRRNYSSIWRQLQAHQTELTSGSAAPLFHISLLGKGQGDRLGIPPELEPHVTMLRRLHFRTFYEAIHHTFALIPALASSKYYSHKFSSTILSSLISGTPMIADRRFLAAYGMFNESEVYLQREGEQEVDVMLRVLRSPVEGLLDVRRALLELRQRLNVRARLFLKRELEGLCAGGVGWRDRLTAGKGTTVGGGAGGQGG
;
A
#
# COMPACT_ATOMS: atom_id res chain seq x y z
N MET A 1 28.08 -39.82 37.72
CA MET A 1 28.26 -41.29 37.70
C MET A 1 27.47 -41.86 36.54
N GLN A 2 28.13 -42.67 35.70
CA GLN A 2 27.63 -43.50 34.57
C GLN A 2 27.05 -42.74 33.36
N GLN A 3 27.81 -42.52 32.27
CA GLN A 3 28.24 -43.42 31.16
C GLN A 3 27.17 -43.68 30.08
N SER A 4 27.48 -43.27 28.84
CA SER A 4 27.41 -44.04 27.57
C SER A 4 27.48 -43.06 26.38
N THR A 5 28.63 -42.92 25.72
CA THR A 5 29.12 -43.62 24.51
C THR A 5 28.56 -43.14 23.17
N ALA A 6 29.51 -42.92 22.27
CA ALA A 6 29.46 -42.24 20.98
C ALA A 6 28.92 -43.10 19.82
N LEU A 7 28.59 -42.44 18.70
CA LEU A 7 28.78 -42.97 17.34
C LEU A 7 28.92 -41.78 16.35
N LEU A 8 30.16 -41.53 15.93
CA LEU A 8 30.52 -40.74 14.76
C LEU A 8 30.55 -41.68 13.55
N GLN A 9 29.88 -41.32 12.46
CA GLN A 9 30.09 -41.93 11.16
C GLN A 9 30.42 -40.88 10.10
N THR A 10 31.31 -41.33 9.24
CA THR A 10 32.20 -40.66 8.30
C THR A 10 31.51 -40.14 7.05
N ALA A 11 31.98 -38.98 6.56
CA ALA A 11 31.67 -38.43 5.24
C ALA A 11 32.54 -39.11 4.16
N PRO A 12 32.00 -39.40 2.96
CA PRO A 12 32.81 -39.83 1.82
C PRO A 12 33.34 -38.63 1.01
N SER A 13 34.58 -38.80 0.57
CA SER A 13 35.32 -37.96 -0.36
C SER A 13 34.79 -38.09 -1.78
N LEU A 14 34.65 -36.96 -2.48
CA LEU A 14 34.41 -36.91 -3.92
C LEU A 14 35.75 -36.76 -4.64
N ALA A 15 36.15 -37.82 -5.33
CA ALA A 15 37.27 -37.82 -6.27
C ALA A 15 36.74 -38.10 -7.69
N GLY A 16 37.27 -37.35 -8.66
CA GLY A 16 37.40 -37.80 -10.06
C GLY A 16 36.23 -37.55 -11.00
N VAL A 17 36.18 -36.36 -11.62
CA VAL A 17 35.59 -36.20 -12.96
C VAL A 17 36.60 -35.47 -13.85
N THR A 18 37.19 -36.25 -14.75
CA THR A 18 38.08 -35.83 -15.83
C THR A 18 37.26 -35.19 -16.95
N TRP A 19 37.50 -33.92 -17.23
CA TRP A 19 36.93 -33.22 -18.39
C TRP A 19 37.77 -33.49 -19.64
N GLN A 20 37.26 -34.31 -20.55
CA GLN A 20 37.78 -34.43 -21.91
C GLN A 20 37.29 -33.25 -22.77
N ARG A 21 38.25 -32.54 -23.40
CA ARG A 21 38.00 -31.57 -24.46
C ARG A 21 37.73 -32.31 -25.78
N PRO A 22 36.75 -31.87 -26.60
CA PRO A 22 36.79 -32.11 -28.03
C PRO A 22 37.37 -30.91 -28.78
N HIS A 23 37.93 -31.25 -29.93
CA HIS A 23 38.81 -30.47 -30.78
C HIS A 23 38.15 -29.29 -31.51
N ARG A 24 39.02 -28.32 -31.84
CA ARG A 24 38.83 -27.27 -32.84
C ARG A 24 38.66 -27.90 -34.23
N GLY A 25 37.66 -27.43 -34.98
CA GLY A 25 37.56 -27.55 -36.43
C GLY A 25 36.93 -26.29 -36.99
N ALA A 26 37.72 -25.50 -37.71
CA ALA A 26 37.28 -24.33 -38.47
C ALA A 26 36.78 -24.76 -39.85
N HIS A 27 35.73 -24.12 -40.37
CA HIS A 27 35.75 -23.36 -41.63
C HIS A 27 34.37 -22.69 -41.90
N PRO A 28 34.35 -21.53 -42.57
CA PRO A 28 33.16 -20.70 -42.77
C PRO A 28 32.45 -21.02 -44.09
N GLY A 29 31.13 -20.81 -44.14
CA GLY A 29 30.31 -21.00 -45.33
C GLY A 29 29.16 -20.01 -45.38
N LEU A 30 29.44 -18.89 -46.05
CA LEU A 30 28.51 -17.86 -46.50
C LEU A 30 27.40 -18.49 -47.35
N LEU A 31 26.11 -18.20 -47.09
CA LEU A 31 25.11 -18.17 -48.16
C LEU A 31 23.98 -17.19 -47.83
N LEU A 32 24.17 -15.98 -48.33
CA LEU A 32 23.15 -14.96 -48.54
C LEU A 32 22.56 -15.23 -49.94
N VAL A 33 21.26 -15.52 -50.04
CA VAL A 33 20.52 -15.37 -51.30
C VAL A 33 19.24 -14.60 -51.00
N LEU A 34 19.19 -13.43 -51.61
CA LEU A 34 18.09 -12.48 -51.68
C LEU A 34 17.36 -12.77 -52.99
N LEU A 35 16.02 -12.85 -52.98
CA LEU A 35 15.26 -12.56 -54.20
C LEU A 35 13.87 -12.00 -53.88
N VAL A 36 13.62 -10.87 -54.56
CA VAL A 36 12.50 -9.95 -54.55
C VAL A 36 11.56 -10.30 -55.71
N ALA A 37 10.24 -10.14 -55.53
CA ALA A 37 9.22 -9.63 -56.49
C ALA A 37 7.83 -10.17 -56.08
N LEU A 38 6.89 -9.35 -55.59
CA LEU A 38 6.01 -8.36 -56.24
C LEU A 38 4.60 -8.93 -56.57
N LEU A 39 3.63 -8.00 -56.66
CA LEU A 39 2.18 -8.12 -56.84
C LEU A 39 1.42 -8.21 -55.49
N GLY A 40 0.58 -7.26 -55.07
CA GLY A 40 -0.10 -6.16 -55.75
C GLY A 40 -1.49 -6.05 -55.10
N GLY A 41 -1.88 -4.87 -54.61
CA GLY A 41 -3.20 -4.69 -54.00
C GLY A 41 -3.35 -3.33 -53.30
N ASP A 42 -3.85 -2.36 -54.06
CA ASP A 42 -4.22 -1.00 -53.67
C ASP A 42 -5.18 -0.98 -52.46
N VAL A 43 -4.87 -0.24 -51.40
CA VAL A 43 -5.25 1.18 -51.14
C VAL A 43 -6.77 1.41 -51.09
N TYR A 44 -7.32 1.44 -49.86
CA TYR A 44 -8.21 2.52 -49.39
C TYR A 44 -8.37 2.42 -47.87
N SER A 45 -7.82 3.39 -47.13
CA SER A 45 -8.15 3.61 -45.71
C SER A 45 -7.99 5.11 -45.41
N PRO A 46 -9.00 5.77 -44.82
CA PRO A 46 -9.00 7.22 -44.66
C PRO A 46 -8.08 7.64 -43.51
N ARG A 47 -7.29 8.69 -43.79
CA ARG A 47 -6.50 9.44 -42.81
C ARG A 47 -7.38 9.97 -41.68
N LEU A 48 -7.04 9.60 -40.46
CA LEU A 48 -7.29 10.41 -39.26
C LEU A 48 -5.93 10.92 -38.78
N ASP A 49 -5.56 12.09 -39.27
CA ASP A 49 -4.46 12.89 -38.72
C ASP A 49 -4.94 13.54 -37.42
N GLY A 50 -4.22 13.31 -36.32
CA GLY A 50 -4.50 13.97 -35.05
C GLY A 50 -3.90 13.33 -33.81
N SER A 51 -2.70 12.74 -33.88
CA SER A 51 -1.97 12.30 -32.68
C SER A 51 -0.88 13.33 -32.36
N SER A 52 -1.23 14.29 -31.50
CA SER A 52 -0.26 15.06 -30.73
C SER A 52 0.50 14.09 -29.82
N ARG A 53 1.73 13.76 -30.21
CA ARG A 53 2.71 13.05 -29.38
C ARG A 53 2.96 13.85 -28.11
N LEU A 54 2.27 13.50 -27.03
CA LEU A 54 2.67 13.86 -25.68
C LEU A 54 3.94 13.09 -25.36
N GLY A 55 5.09 13.75 -25.56
CA GLY A 55 6.37 13.25 -25.08
C GLY A 55 6.33 13.14 -23.56
N VAL A 56 6.20 11.91 -23.05
CA VAL A 56 6.41 11.60 -21.64
C VAL A 56 7.90 11.72 -21.37
N SER A 57 8.34 12.92 -21.01
CA SER A 57 9.72 13.16 -20.60
C SER A 57 9.95 12.41 -19.28
N ALA A 58 10.79 11.38 -19.31
CA ALA A 58 11.34 10.76 -18.12
C ALA A 58 12.16 11.82 -17.37
N HIS A 59 11.57 12.44 -16.35
CA HIS A 59 12.27 13.38 -15.49
C HIS A 59 13.37 12.62 -14.73
N ALA A 60 14.60 12.72 -15.25
CA ALA A 60 15.81 12.50 -14.49
C ALA A 60 15.79 13.49 -13.31
N TRP A 61 15.82 12.96 -12.08
CA TRP A 61 15.86 13.75 -10.85
C TRP A 61 17.27 14.36 -10.69
N GLY A 62 17.62 15.30 -11.56
CA GLY A 62 18.76 16.20 -11.41
C GLY A 62 18.36 17.41 -10.57
N ARG A 63 19.29 17.89 -9.72
CA ARG A 63 19.14 19.13 -8.94
C ARG A 63 18.70 20.28 -9.86
N ALA A 64 17.57 20.91 -9.54
CA ALA A 64 17.02 22.03 -10.30
C ALA A 64 17.06 23.30 -9.44
N ASP A 65 17.88 24.27 -9.87
CA ASP A 65 17.81 25.69 -9.51
C ASP A 65 16.97 26.47 -10.55
N SER A 66 15.98 25.83 -11.17
CA SER A 66 14.99 26.52 -12.00
C SER A 66 13.90 27.13 -11.12
N PRO A 67 13.39 28.34 -11.44
CA PRO A 67 12.28 28.94 -10.70
C PRO A 67 11.12 27.94 -10.70
N ALA A 68 10.72 27.54 -9.48
CA ALA A 68 9.79 26.45 -9.28
C ALA A 68 8.47 26.74 -9.99
N VAL A 69 8.20 26.03 -11.09
CA VAL A 69 6.85 25.94 -11.63
C VAL A 69 5.98 25.40 -10.49
N THR A 70 5.06 26.23 -10.00
CA THR A 70 4.15 25.86 -8.93
C THR A 70 3.25 24.73 -9.45
N ASP A 71 3.40 23.53 -8.91
CA ASP A 71 2.51 22.40 -9.22
C ASP A 71 1.08 22.83 -8.84
N PRO A 72 0.14 23.01 -9.79
CA PRO A 72 -1.18 23.55 -9.51
C PRO A 72 -2.00 22.65 -8.59
N HIS A 73 -1.56 21.41 -8.36
CA HIS A 73 -2.18 20.46 -7.46
C HIS A 73 -1.66 20.56 -6.01
N VAL A 74 -0.76 21.50 -5.72
CA VAL A 74 -0.24 21.77 -4.38
C VAL A 74 -0.95 23.00 -3.79
N ALA A 75 -1.27 22.93 -2.51
CA ALA A 75 -1.87 24.00 -1.72
C ALA A 75 -0.82 25.09 -1.48
N ASP A 76 -1.22 26.34 -1.69
CA ASP A 76 -0.44 27.47 -1.21
C ASP A 76 -0.71 27.67 0.29
N LEU A 77 0.32 27.45 1.10
CA LEU A 77 0.27 27.60 2.57
C LEU A 77 1.11 28.79 3.06
N GLY A 78 1.39 29.74 2.17
CA GLY A 78 2.14 30.97 2.47
C GLY A 78 1.50 31.77 3.62
N ASP A 79 0.17 31.93 3.57
CA ASP A 79 -0.60 32.67 4.58
C ASP A 79 -0.78 31.91 5.91
N CYS A 80 -0.40 30.63 5.95
CA CYS A 80 -0.55 29.77 7.12
C CYS A 80 0.76 29.06 7.45
N PRO A 81 1.84 29.79 7.76
CA PRO A 81 3.18 29.22 7.95
C PRO A 81 3.24 28.18 9.06
N PHE A 82 2.29 28.25 10.00
CA PHE A 82 2.25 27.34 11.13
C PHE A 82 1.37 26.11 10.92
N LEU A 83 0.70 25.92 9.78
CA LEU A 83 -0.17 24.76 9.55
C LEU A 83 0.63 23.46 9.72
N ARG A 84 0.12 22.52 10.53
CA ARG A 84 0.78 21.23 10.80
C ARG A 84 -0.11 20.03 10.46
N ILE A 85 0.54 19.00 9.93
CA ILE A 85 -0.09 17.75 9.51
C ILE A 85 0.46 16.60 10.36
N ALA A 86 -0.42 15.74 10.84
CA ALA A 86 -0.05 14.46 11.44
C ALA A 86 -0.61 13.31 10.60
N VAL A 87 0.22 12.31 10.29
CA VAL A 87 -0.22 11.05 9.69
C VAL A 87 0.01 9.94 10.70
N ILE A 88 -1.02 9.20 11.06
CA ILE A 88 -0.96 8.14 12.05
C ILE A 88 -1.18 6.80 11.34
N ASN A 89 -0.12 5.98 11.27
CA ASN A 89 -0.22 4.59 10.86
C ASN A 89 -0.05 3.68 12.08
N GLY A 90 -1.18 3.36 12.72
CA GLY A 90 -1.23 2.55 13.94
C GLY A 90 -0.97 1.06 13.72
N VAL A 91 -1.03 0.57 12.48
CA VAL A 91 -0.77 -0.83 12.13
C VAL A 91 0.68 -1.05 11.68
N PRO A 92 1.29 -2.23 11.96
CA PRO A 92 2.61 -2.59 11.44
C PRO A 92 2.56 -3.11 9.99
N TYR A 93 1.55 -2.71 9.23
CA TYR A 93 1.28 -3.09 7.84
C TYR A 93 0.59 -1.92 7.12
N HIS A 94 0.07 -2.14 5.91
CA HIS A 94 -0.51 -1.07 5.05
C HIS A 94 0.48 0.06 4.71
N TYR A 95 1.77 -0.26 4.65
CA TYR A 95 2.79 0.71 4.22
C TYR A 95 2.60 1.16 2.77
N GLU A 96 1.90 0.38 1.95
CA GLU A 96 1.48 0.77 0.60
C GLU A 96 0.52 1.98 0.62
N VAL A 97 -0.40 2.04 1.59
CA VAL A 97 -1.31 3.18 1.77
C VAL A 97 -0.54 4.38 2.30
N LEU A 98 0.29 4.15 3.32
CA LEU A 98 1.14 5.20 3.88
C LEU A 98 2.09 5.79 2.83
N ALA A 99 2.73 4.97 2.00
CA ALA A 99 3.65 5.41 0.96
C ALA A 99 2.97 6.29 -0.09
N GLY A 100 1.75 5.92 -0.49
CA GLY A 100 0.92 6.75 -1.37
C GLY A 100 0.60 8.10 -0.73
N LEU A 101 0.14 8.11 0.52
CA LEU A 101 -0.17 9.35 1.25
C LEU A 101 1.05 10.25 1.40
N LEU A 102 2.19 9.69 1.80
CA LEU A 102 3.46 10.43 1.91
C LEU A 102 3.95 10.93 0.55
N HIS A 103 3.59 10.26 -0.55
CA HIS A 103 3.85 10.77 -1.88
C HIS A 103 3.04 12.02 -2.20
N ALA A 104 1.74 12.02 -1.89
CA ALA A 104 0.88 13.18 -2.08
C ALA A 104 1.23 14.35 -1.13
N LEU A 105 1.72 14.05 0.08
CA LEU A 105 2.09 15.03 1.10
C LEU A 105 3.55 15.50 1.03
N ARG A 106 4.37 14.97 0.11
CA ARG A 106 5.79 15.32 -0.01
C ARG A 106 6.06 16.84 -0.10
N PRO A 107 5.23 17.66 -0.78
CA PRO A 107 5.40 19.12 -0.77
C PRO A 107 5.32 19.78 0.62
N TYR A 108 4.71 19.10 1.60
CA TYR A 108 4.53 19.59 2.98
C TYR A 108 5.32 18.77 4.00
N ALA A 109 6.41 18.13 3.58
CA ALA A 109 7.16 17.21 4.42
C ALA A 109 7.72 17.86 5.70
N ASP A 110 8.15 19.12 5.62
CA ASP A 110 8.63 19.93 6.75
C ASP A 110 7.54 20.25 7.78
N ARG A 111 6.27 20.16 7.38
CA ARG A 111 5.08 20.38 8.22
C ARG A 111 4.39 19.08 8.65
N THR A 112 4.93 17.93 8.26
CA THR A 112 4.29 16.62 8.44
C THR A 112 5.03 15.77 9.47
N ASP A 113 4.30 15.38 10.52
CA ASP A 113 4.73 14.37 11.48
C ASP A 113 4.04 13.03 11.21
N VAL A 114 4.81 11.95 11.19
CA VAL A 114 4.30 10.61 10.93
C VAL A 114 4.48 9.73 12.15
N PHE A 115 3.37 9.32 12.75
CA PHE A 115 3.32 8.44 13.91
C PHE A 115 3.19 6.99 13.44
N LEU A 116 4.12 6.15 13.90
CA LEU A 116 4.24 4.76 13.46
C LEU A 116 4.13 3.81 14.64
N ASN A 117 3.47 2.68 14.39
CA ASN A 117 3.45 1.56 15.33
C ASN A 117 4.89 1.16 15.76
N PRO A 118 5.15 0.87 17.05
CA PRO A 118 6.51 0.52 17.52
C PRO A 118 7.09 -0.74 16.85
N TYR A 119 6.26 -1.66 16.37
CA TYR A 119 6.70 -2.87 15.66
C TYR A 119 7.23 -2.60 14.25
N THR A 120 7.14 -1.37 13.74
CA THR A 120 7.75 -0.94 12.47
C THR A 120 9.28 -1.11 12.44
N ARG A 121 9.93 -1.23 13.61
CA ARG A 121 11.39 -1.47 13.74
C ARG A 121 11.82 -2.93 13.67
N ALA A 122 10.90 -3.89 13.60
CA ALA A 122 11.30 -5.29 13.50
C ALA A 122 12.05 -5.54 12.18
N ALA A 123 13.09 -6.39 12.18
CA ALA A 123 13.96 -6.66 11.03
C ALA A 123 13.21 -7.16 9.76
N ASN A 124 11.94 -7.54 9.90
CA ASN A 124 11.04 -7.94 8.82
C ASN A 124 10.17 -6.79 8.27
N SER A 125 10.34 -5.57 8.79
CA SER A 125 9.60 -4.34 8.42
C SER A 125 10.46 -3.36 7.63
N ASP A 126 11.64 -3.79 7.16
CA ASP A 126 12.69 -2.94 6.57
C ASP A 126 12.25 -2.17 5.31
N GLY A 127 11.11 -2.55 4.75
CA GLY A 127 10.46 -1.82 3.68
C GLY A 127 9.88 -0.44 4.05
N ALA A 128 9.46 -0.26 5.30
CA ALA A 128 8.91 1.02 5.76
C ALA A 128 9.98 2.12 5.68
N TRP A 129 11.21 1.84 6.15
CA TRP A 129 12.28 2.83 6.27
C TRP A 129 12.68 3.49 4.95
N GLU A 130 12.61 2.75 3.83
CA GLU A 130 12.87 3.32 2.51
C GLU A 130 11.83 4.39 2.15
N ILE A 131 10.54 4.10 2.39
CA ILE A 131 9.45 5.06 2.23
C ILE A 131 9.69 6.28 3.13
N LEU A 132 10.08 6.04 4.39
CA LEU A 132 10.28 7.09 5.37
C LEU A 132 11.38 8.06 4.91
N ARG A 133 12.55 7.54 4.52
CA ARG A 133 13.67 8.35 4.03
C ARG A 133 13.29 9.16 2.78
N TRP A 134 12.53 8.56 1.87
CA TRP A 134 12.13 9.21 0.62
C TRP A 134 11.18 10.41 0.86
N SER A 135 10.25 10.29 1.81
CA SER A 135 9.23 11.32 2.05
C SER A 135 9.73 12.62 2.68
N LYS A 136 10.92 12.59 3.32
CA LYS A 136 11.49 13.69 4.12
C LYS A 136 10.65 14.16 5.33
N ALA A 137 9.53 13.50 5.65
CA ALA A 137 8.72 13.84 6.81
C ALA A 137 9.44 13.50 8.13
N ARG A 138 8.96 14.05 9.26
CA ARG A 138 9.48 13.68 10.58
C ARG A 138 8.74 12.47 11.13
N PHE A 139 9.47 11.47 11.62
CA PHE A 139 8.87 10.24 12.14
C PHE A 139 8.93 10.15 13.66
N VAL A 140 7.84 9.66 14.25
CA VAL A 140 7.73 9.35 15.67
C VAL A 140 7.25 7.92 15.83
N LEU A 141 8.11 7.07 16.38
CA LEU A 141 7.69 5.73 16.78
C LEU A 141 6.94 5.82 18.11
N LEU A 142 5.79 5.17 18.18
CA LEU A 142 4.89 5.19 19.34
C LEU A 142 5.41 4.28 20.47
N THR A 143 6.57 4.62 21.02
CA THR A 143 7.12 4.01 22.23
C THR A 143 6.47 4.60 23.49
N ARG A 144 6.64 3.95 24.65
CA ARG A 144 6.15 4.50 25.94
C ARG A 144 6.69 5.90 26.23
N SER A 145 7.97 6.15 25.93
CA SER A 145 8.59 7.47 26.13
C SER A 145 8.04 8.52 25.17
N ALA A 146 7.77 8.15 23.91
CA ALA A 146 7.11 9.03 22.95
C ALA A 146 5.69 9.39 23.42
N MET A 147 4.92 8.42 23.89
CA MET A 147 3.57 8.65 24.43
C MET A 147 3.59 9.57 25.66
N ALA A 148 4.54 9.38 26.59
CA ALA A 148 4.70 10.27 27.74
C ALA A 148 5.08 11.70 27.32
N SER A 149 5.96 11.84 26.31
CA SER A 149 6.32 13.14 25.73
C SER A 149 5.11 13.83 25.08
N LEU A 150 4.28 13.09 24.36
CA LEU A 150 3.03 13.61 23.78
C LEU A 150 2.04 14.02 24.87
N ALA A 151 1.88 13.22 25.93
CA ALA A 151 1.02 13.55 27.06
C ALA A 151 1.43 14.87 27.74
N LYS A 152 2.74 15.13 27.84
CA LYS A 152 3.29 16.38 28.38
C LYS A 152 3.14 17.55 27.41
N LYS A 153 3.49 17.37 26.13
CA LYS A 153 3.53 18.46 25.13
C LYS A 153 2.18 18.83 24.57
N LYS A 154 1.25 17.87 24.49
CA LYS A 154 -0.08 17.97 23.87
C LYS A 154 -0.03 18.72 22.53
N PRO A 155 0.74 18.23 21.54
CA PRO A 155 0.91 18.96 20.28
C PRO A 155 -0.43 19.19 19.57
N ALA A 156 -0.52 20.34 18.90
CA ALA A 156 -1.66 20.70 18.06
C ALA A 156 -1.33 20.51 16.58
N TYR A 157 -2.26 19.91 15.85
CA TYR A 157 -2.23 19.74 14.40
C TYR A 157 -3.51 20.30 13.78
N ASP A 158 -3.40 20.91 12.62
CA ASP A 158 -4.56 21.41 11.89
C ASP A 158 -5.24 20.24 11.16
N LEU A 159 -4.44 19.30 10.64
CA LEU A 159 -4.89 18.09 9.98
C LEU A 159 -4.29 16.85 10.64
N VAL A 160 -5.12 15.88 11.01
CA VAL A 160 -4.72 14.53 11.41
C VAL A 160 -5.29 13.53 10.40
N ILE A 161 -4.44 12.67 9.84
CA ILE A 161 -4.85 11.60 8.92
C ILE A 161 -4.63 10.25 9.62
N LEU A 162 -5.70 9.49 9.83
CA LEU A 162 -5.64 8.14 10.39
C LEU A 162 -5.60 7.13 9.24
N VAL A 163 -4.54 6.32 9.17
CA VAL A 163 -4.37 5.29 8.14
C VAL A 163 -4.93 3.96 8.63
N SER A 164 -5.98 3.45 7.96
CA SER A 164 -6.64 2.18 8.30
C SER A 164 -7.03 2.05 9.78
N PRO A 165 -7.76 3.03 10.36
CA PRO A 165 -8.11 3.00 11.77
C PRO A 165 -9.03 1.84 12.17
N ASP A 166 -9.66 1.17 11.20
CA ASP A 166 -10.50 -0.02 11.37
C ASP A 166 -9.74 -1.27 11.88
N TYR A 167 -8.41 -1.22 11.97
CA TYR A 167 -7.60 -2.33 12.47
C TYR A 167 -7.01 -2.13 13.88
N GLU A 168 -6.79 -0.89 14.30
CA GLU A 168 -6.07 -0.55 15.55
C GLU A 168 -6.75 0.63 16.24
N LEU A 169 -8.08 0.54 16.38
CA LEU A 169 -8.90 1.64 16.90
C LEU A 169 -8.48 2.06 18.32
N ASP A 170 -8.15 1.10 19.19
CA ASP A 170 -7.75 1.37 20.57
C ASP A 170 -6.40 2.09 20.67
N ALA A 171 -5.43 1.68 19.85
CA ALA A 171 -4.12 2.34 19.80
C ALA A 171 -4.25 3.78 19.27
N ASN A 172 -5.09 3.97 18.24
CA ASN A 172 -5.41 5.31 17.73
C ASN A 172 -6.12 6.15 18.80
N ALA A 173 -7.10 5.59 19.52
CA ALA A 173 -7.77 6.28 20.62
C ALA A 173 -6.82 6.70 21.73
N ALA A 174 -5.87 5.83 22.12
CA ALA A 174 -4.86 6.14 23.12
C ALA A 174 -3.94 7.30 22.68
N LEU A 175 -3.52 7.33 21.42
CA LEU A 175 -2.69 8.40 20.86
C LEU A 175 -3.45 9.73 20.77
N LEU A 176 -4.69 9.69 20.27
CA LEU A 176 -5.53 10.87 20.05
C LEU A 176 -5.95 11.58 21.34
N ARG A 177 -5.81 10.95 22.52
CA ARG A 177 -5.94 11.61 23.84
C ARG A 177 -4.93 12.72 24.06
N TYR A 178 -3.77 12.61 23.41
CA TYR A 178 -2.63 13.50 23.63
C TYR A 178 -2.38 14.45 22.44
N ILE A 179 -3.22 14.38 21.41
CA ILE A 179 -3.08 15.20 20.20
C ILE A 179 -4.31 16.10 20.05
N GLN A 180 -4.08 17.41 20.12
CA GLN A 180 -5.08 18.40 19.76
C GLN A 180 -5.18 18.48 18.24
N ARG A 181 -6.39 18.51 17.71
CA ARG A 181 -6.61 18.47 16.27
C ARG A 181 -7.86 19.22 15.87
N ARG A 182 -7.80 19.91 14.72
CA ARG A 182 -8.95 20.62 14.15
C ARG A 182 -9.76 19.72 13.21
N LEU A 183 -9.10 19.09 12.26
CA LEU A 183 -9.71 18.15 11.31
C LEU A 183 -9.04 16.78 11.43
N THR A 184 -9.86 15.73 11.44
CA THR A 184 -9.42 14.34 11.34
C THR A 184 -9.96 13.69 10.07
N ILE A 185 -9.08 13.22 9.20
CA ILE A 185 -9.44 12.40 8.04
C ILE A 185 -9.17 10.94 8.39
N ALA A 186 -10.22 10.11 8.42
CA ALA A 186 -10.10 8.69 8.70
C ALA A 186 -10.15 7.87 7.40
N PHE A 187 -9.01 7.30 7.00
CA PHE A 187 -8.89 6.40 5.85
C PHE A 187 -9.33 4.99 6.21
N VAL A 188 -10.64 4.72 6.13
CA VAL A 188 -11.23 3.43 6.46
C VAL A 188 -10.95 2.43 5.32
N HIS A 189 -10.32 1.31 5.65
CA HIS A 189 -9.93 0.31 4.66
C HIS A 189 -11.09 -0.63 4.29
N ASN A 190 -11.92 -0.98 5.27
CA ASN A 190 -13.09 -1.84 5.09
C ASN A 190 -14.32 -1.23 5.76
N SER A 191 -15.43 -1.12 5.03
CA SER A 191 -16.71 -0.60 5.53
C SER A 191 -17.47 -1.60 6.41
N ASP A 192 -17.13 -2.90 6.35
CA ASP A 192 -17.74 -3.94 7.21
C ASP A 192 -17.17 -3.97 8.64
N PHE A 193 -16.50 -2.90 9.07
CA PHE A 193 -15.99 -2.75 10.42
C PHE A 193 -17.15 -2.52 11.41
N ASN A 194 -17.34 -3.46 12.34
CA ASN A 194 -18.47 -3.47 13.27
C ASN A 194 -18.44 -2.37 14.34
N GLN A 195 -17.32 -1.63 14.48
CA GLN A 195 -17.21 -0.50 15.42
C GLN A 195 -17.09 0.85 14.70
N THR A 196 -17.68 1.00 13.50
CA THR A 196 -17.59 2.25 12.73
C THR A 196 -18.09 3.47 13.51
N GLN A 197 -19.15 3.35 14.30
CA GLN A 197 -19.64 4.46 15.14
C GLN A 197 -18.62 4.87 16.22
N ARG A 198 -17.96 3.89 16.84
CA ARG A 198 -16.88 4.13 17.81
C ARG A 198 -15.68 4.78 17.13
N LEU A 199 -15.34 4.36 15.91
CA LEU A 199 -14.26 4.96 15.11
C LEU A 199 -14.52 6.44 14.85
N ILE A 200 -15.74 6.82 14.49
CA ILE A 200 -16.12 8.23 14.27
C ILE A 200 -15.96 9.04 15.57
N LYS A 201 -16.43 8.52 16.71
CA LYS A 201 -16.25 9.17 18.02
C LYS A 201 -14.79 9.34 18.42
N VAL A 202 -13.98 8.30 18.22
CA VAL A 202 -12.53 8.34 18.47
C VAL A 202 -11.84 9.37 17.59
N ALA A 203 -12.18 9.40 16.29
CA ALA A 203 -11.65 10.39 15.35
C ALA A 203 -12.03 11.81 15.78
N ALA A 204 -13.29 12.04 16.17
CA ALA A 204 -13.81 13.33 16.64
C ALA A 204 -13.21 13.77 17.99
N GLY A 205 -12.74 12.82 18.81
CA GLY A 205 -12.17 13.11 20.12
C GLY A 205 -13.23 13.41 21.19
N THR A 206 -14.46 12.91 21.01
CA THR A 206 -15.53 13.10 22.00
C THR A 206 -15.22 12.30 23.27
N ALA A 207 -15.07 13.02 24.39
CA ALA A 207 -14.48 12.52 25.65
C ALA A 207 -15.23 11.36 26.34
N ALA A 208 -16.49 11.09 25.97
CA ALA A 208 -17.35 10.13 26.68
C ALA A 208 -16.83 8.66 26.64
N GLU A 209 -16.12 8.24 25.59
CA GLU A 209 -15.52 6.89 25.50
C GLU A 209 -14.11 6.80 26.09
N LEU A 210 -13.48 7.92 26.42
CA LEU A 210 -12.17 7.90 27.11
C LEU A 210 -12.30 7.46 28.58
N GLN A 211 -13.51 7.53 29.14
CA GLN A 211 -13.79 7.34 30.56
C GLN A 211 -14.51 6.02 30.90
N SER A 212 -15.27 5.41 29.97
CA SER A 212 -16.16 4.28 30.31
C SER A 212 -15.54 2.88 30.23
N ASP A 213 -14.47 2.67 29.43
CA ASP A 213 -13.91 1.33 29.20
C ASP A 213 -12.83 0.91 30.21
N SER A 214 -12.40 1.78 31.13
CA SER A 214 -11.49 1.39 32.23
C SER A 214 -12.16 0.52 33.30
N GLY A 215 -13.49 0.34 33.24
CA GLY A 215 -14.26 -0.43 34.23
C GLY A 215 -14.59 -1.88 33.88
N ARG A 216 -14.48 -2.30 32.61
CA ARG A 216 -14.89 -3.66 32.17
C ARG A 216 -14.02 -4.17 31.03
N GLY A 217 -13.02 -5.01 31.35
CA GLY A 217 -12.47 -5.95 30.36
C GLY A 217 -10.95 -6.08 30.28
N SER A 218 -10.28 -6.48 31.36
CA SER A 218 -9.02 -7.24 31.26
C SER A 218 -9.24 -8.63 31.86
N ALA A 219 -10.06 -9.43 31.19
CA ALA A 219 -10.21 -10.86 31.43
C ALA A 219 -9.89 -11.62 30.14
N LEU A 220 -8.68 -11.43 29.63
CA LEU A 220 -8.00 -12.34 28.68
C LEU A 220 -6.52 -11.98 28.76
N VAL A 221 -5.66 -12.99 28.88
CA VAL A 221 -4.21 -12.95 29.19
C VAL A 221 -3.90 -12.91 30.70
N ASN A 222 -3.90 -14.07 31.38
CA ASN A 222 -2.71 -14.93 31.47
C ASN A 222 -2.98 -16.14 32.40
N ARG A 223 -2.70 -17.38 31.97
CA ARG A 223 -2.52 -18.52 32.88
C ARG A 223 -1.03 -18.81 32.94
N ARG A 224 -0.46 -18.61 34.14
CA ARG A 224 0.92 -18.90 34.59
C ARG A 224 2.01 -17.91 34.15
N SER A 225 2.22 -16.86 34.96
CA SER A 225 3.51 -16.66 35.64
C SER A 225 3.39 -15.56 36.70
N SER A 226 4.22 -15.69 37.73
CA SER A 226 4.22 -15.04 39.03
C SER A 226 4.57 -13.54 39.03
N VAL A 227 3.85 -12.81 39.90
CA VAL A 227 4.32 -11.69 40.75
C VAL A 227 5.06 -10.53 40.05
N VAL A 228 4.34 -9.44 39.78
CA VAL A 228 4.75 -8.08 40.16
C VAL A 228 3.49 -7.30 40.56
N ARG A 229 3.34 -6.99 41.86
CA ARG A 229 2.46 -5.93 42.35
C ARG A 229 3.13 -4.59 42.01
N VAL A 230 2.53 -3.78 41.14
CA VAL A 230 2.84 -2.35 41.05
C VAL A 230 1.65 -1.59 41.62
N GLY A 231 1.95 -0.77 42.61
CA GLY A 231 1.00 -0.10 43.49
C GLY A 231 0.09 0.91 42.82
N SER A 232 -1.05 1.07 43.49
CA SER A 232 -2.00 2.16 43.45
C SER A 232 -1.38 3.52 43.80
N SER A 233 -2.11 4.58 43.43
CA SER A 233 -1.98 5.99 43.86
C SER A 233 -1.17 6.89 42.94
N GLY A 234 -1.82 7.33 41.86
CA GLY A 234 -1.47 8.52 41.10
C GLY A 234 -2.76 9.20 40.69
N ALA A 235 -3.21 10.16 41.49
CA ALA A 235 -4.37 10.98 41.24
C ALA A 235 -4.25 11.68 39.88
N LEU A 236 -5.32 11.63 39.09
CA LEU A 236 -5.50 12.43 37.90
C LEU A 236 -5.57 13.90 38.33
N GLU A 237 -4.47 14.63 38.20
CA GLU A 237 -4.52 16.09 38.17
C GLU A 237 -5.28 16.50 36.90
N HIS A 238 -6.56 16.82 37.10
CA HIS A 238 -7.31 17.70 36.24
C HIS A 238 -6.62 19.07 36.25
N THR A 239 -6.24 19.57 35.07
CA THR A 239 -6.17 21.02 34.89
C THR A 239 -7.61 21.51 34.76
N ALA A 240 -7.95 22.48 35.60
CA ALA A 240 -9.32 22.86 35.96
C ALA A 240 -10.21 23.44 34.84
N ALA A 241 -9.80 23.42 33.57
CA ALA A 241 -10.67 23.82 32.46
C ALA A 241 -10.28 23.21 31.11
N GLY A 242 -9.74 21.99 31.06
CA GLY A 242 -9.25 21.35 29.83
C GLY A 242 -10.32 21.10 28.75
N VAL A 243 -10.78 22.16 28.07
CA VAL A 243 -11.75 22.12 26.97
C VAL A 243 -11.17 21.30 25.81
N VAL A 244 -11.70 20.10 25.62
CA VAL A 244 -11.49 19.33 24.40
C VAL A 244 -12.44 19.89 23.37
N VAL A 245 -11.91 20.61 22.39
CA VAL A 245 -12.71 21.03 21.23
C VAL A 245 -12.82 19.80 20.31
N PRO A 246 -14.04 19.31 20.03
CA PRO A 246 -14.22 18.21 19.10
C PRO A 246 -13.62 18.55 17.74
N ALA A 247 -12.96 17.58 17.13
CA ALA A 247 -12.44 17.72 15.79
C ALA A 247 -13.54 17.41 14.77
N ASP A 248 -13.53 18.12 13.64
CA ASP A 248 -14.30 17.72 12.48
C ASP A 248 -13.77 16.37 11.99
N VAL A 249 -14.67 15.48 11.56
CA VAL A 249 -14.30 14.16 11.01
C VAL A 249 -14.72 14.08 9.55
N ARG A 250 -13.79 13.66 8.71
CA ARG A 250 -14.04 13.28 7.32
C ARG A 250 -13.73 11.80 7.14
N LEU A 251 -14.72 11.06 6.68
CA LEU A 251 -14.55 9.66 6.33
C LEU A 251 -14.08 9.57 4.88
N VAL A 252 -12.98 8.85 4.67
CA VAL A 252 -12.40 8.63 3.34
C VAL A 252 -12.10 7.15 3.19
N THR A 253 -12.33 6.58 2.02
CA THR A 253 -11.92 5.21 1.69
C THR A 253 -10.96 5.18 0.50
N LEU A 254 -10.45 3.99 0.19
CA LEU A 254 -9.49 3.74 -0.88
C LEU A 254 -10.13 3.46 -2.25
N SER A 255 -11.47 3.39 -2.34
CA SER A 255 -12.18 3.04 -3.58
C SER A 255 -13.65 3.49 -3.56
N PRO A 256 -14.27 3.70 -4.74
CA PRO A 256 -15.67 4.12 -4.84
C PRO A 256 -16.66 3.20 -4.11
N HIS A 257 -16.58 1.87 -4.30
CA HIS A 257 -17.56 0.94 -3.73
C HIS A 257 -17.51 0.88 -2.20
N THR A 258 -16.30 0.94 -1.62
CA THR A 258 -16.16 0.98 -0.16
C THR A 258 -16.62 2.32 0.42
N ALA A 259 -16.47 3.43 -0.31
CA ALA A 259 -17.04 4.71 0.11
C ALA A 259 -18.56 4.66 0.11
N ALA A 260 -19.18 4.15 -0.97
CA ALA A 260 -20.62 3.99 -1.04
C ALA A 260 -21.16 3.11 0.10
N SER A 261 -20.53 1.96 0.35
CA SER A 261 -20.91 1.06 1.44
C SER A 261 -20.73 1.69 2.83
N LEU A 262 -19.65 2.45 3.07
CA LEU A 262 -19.45 3.13 4.35
C LEU A 262 -20.44 4.29 4.52
N ALA A 263 -20.77 5.01 3.46
CA ALA A 263 -21.75 6.09 3.49
C ALA A 263 -23.13 5.57 3.87
N GLU A 264 -23.55 4.46 3.27
CA GLU A 264 -24.78 3.76 3.63
C GLU A 264 -24.76 3.30 5.10
N ALA A 265 -23.67 2.66 5.54
CA ALA A 265 -23.55 2.14 6.91
C ALA A 265 -23.51 3.23 8.00
N THR A 266 -23.10 4.44 7.65
CA THR A 266 -22.94 5.56 8.60
C THR A 266 -24.00 6.64 8.47
N ASN A 267 -24.76 6.63 7.37
CA ASN A 267 -25.61 7.73 6.93
C ASN A 267 -24.84 9.08 6.91
N GLN A 268 -23.58 9.04 6.49
CA GLN A 268 -22.70 10.22 6.39
C GLN A 268 -22.05 10.29 5.01
N PRO A 269 -21.70 11.49 4.52
CA PRO A 269 -20.88 11.62 3.32
C PRO A 269 -19.53 10.95 3.51
N VAL A 270 -19.17 10.07 2.58
CA VAL A 270 -17.87 9.40 2.54
C VAL A 270 -17.24 9.66 1.19
N GLU A 271 -16.04 10.23 1.22
CA GLU A 271 -15.24 10.46 0.02
C GLU A 271 -14.33 9.27 -0.26
N TRP A 272 -13.73 9.24 -1.45
CA TRP A 272 -12.65 8.29 -1.74
C TRP A 272 -11.49 8.98 -2.44
N MET A 273 -10.28 8.58 -2.04
CA MET A 273 -9.05 8.90 -2.75
C MET A 273 -8.06 7.76 -2.62
N LEU A 274 -7.26 7.56 -3.68
CA LEU A 274 -6.22 6.55 -3.70
C LEU A 274 -4.91 7.19 -4.12
N ALA A 275 -4.11 7.60 -3.15
CA ALA A 275 -2.73 8.00 -3.42
C ALA A 275 -1.87 6.74 -3.60
N VAL A 276 -1.00 6.75 -4.61
CA VAL A 276 -0.19 5.60 -5.01
C VAL A 276 1.28 5.99 -5.06
N TYR A 277 2.12 5.22 -4.37
CA TYR A 277 3.57 5.40 -4.45
C TYR A 277 4.10 5.03 -5.85
N PRO A 278 4.75 5.94 -6.58
CA PRO A 278 5.28 5.65 -7.90
C PRO A 278 6.61 4.90 -7.79
N PHE A 279 6.54 3.60 -7.55
CA PHE A 279 7.74 2.77 -7.47
C PHE A 279 8.56 2.84 -8.76
N GLN A 280 9.88 2.94 -8.59
CA GLN A 280 10.86 2.95 -9.67
C GLN A 280 11.64 1.63 -9.63
N PRO A 281 11.35 0.69 -10.54
CA PRO A 281 12.08 -0.58 -10.60
C PRO A 281 13.55 -0.34 -10.97
N ARG A 282 14.43 -1.29 -10.66
CA ARG A 282 15.84 -1.20 -11.10
C ARG A 282 15.95 -1.34 -12.62
N THR A 283 15.15 -2.24 -13.18
CA THR A 283 15.01 -2.45 -14.62
C THR A 283 13.58 -2.11 -15.01
N ASP A 284 13.39 -1.04 -15.77
CA ASP A 284 12.06 -0.65 -16.25
C ASP A 284 11.68 -1.47 -17.48
N CYS A 285 10.75 -2.41 -17.31
CA CYS A 285 10.27 -3.23 -18.41
C CYS A 285 9.60 -2.41 -19.53
N LEU A 286 9.16 -1.17 -19.29
CA LEU A 286 8.62 -0.32 -20.35
C LEU A 286 9.68 0.18 -21.34
N GLN A 287 10.96 0.14 -20.95
CA GLN A 287 12.10 0.56 -21.78
C GLN A 287 12.87 -0.63 -22.37
N ALA A 288 12.43 -1.86 -22.10
CA ALA A 288 13.10 -3.06 -22.59
C ALA A 288 12.84 -3.25 -24.10
N THR A 289 13.84 -3.78 -24.81
CA THR A 289 13.64 -4.31 -26.16
C THR A 289 12.68 -5.51 -26.11
N GLU A 290 12.06 -5.90 -27.21
CA GLU A 290 11.20 -7.10 -27.25
C GLU A 290 11.93 -8.37 -26.75
N VAL A 291 13.18 -8.55 -27.18
CA VAL A 291 14.01 -9.69 -26.77
C VAL A 291 14.30 -9.65 -25.26
N ASP A 292 14.65 -8.48 -24.72
CA ASP A 292 14.89 -8.34 -23.28
C ASP A 292 13.61 -8.43 -22.46
N LEU A 293 12.49 -7.94 -22.98
CA LEU A 293 11.21 -7.96 -22.30
C LEU A 293 10.76 -9.40 -22.03
N LEU A 294 10.74 -10.24 -23.05
CA LEU A 294 10.29 -11.63 -22.94
C LEU A 294 11.40 -12.57 -22.46
N GLY A 295 12.66 -12.26 -22.72
CA GLY A 295 13.79 -13.11 -22.33
C GLY A 295 14.33 -12.86 -20.93
N ARG A 296 14.14 -11.65 -20.37
CA ARG A 296 14.80 -11.23 -19.12
C ARG A 296 13.91 -10.44 -18.16
N CYS A 297 12.98 -9.61 -18.66
CA CYS A 297 12.23 -8.69 -17.81
C CYS A 297 10.94 -9.28 -17.27
N LEU A 298 10.10 -9.88 -18.11
CA LEU A 298 8.81 -10.42 -17.73
C LEU A 298 8.86 -11.93 -17.65
N ARG A 299 8.41 -12.48 -16.52
CA ARG A 299 8.25 -13.91 -16.34
C ARG A 299 7.07 -14.21 -15.42
N GLY A 300 6.19 -15.10 -15.88
CA GLY A 300 5.11 -15.64 -15.08
C GLY A 300 4.13 -14.61 -14.51
N PHE A 301 3.44 -15.02 -13.46
CA PHE A 301 2.36 -14.28 -12.83
C PHE A 301 2.56 -14.22 -11.32
N SER A 302 2.00 -13.20 -10.68
CA SER A 302 2.13 -13.00 -9.23
C SER A 302 0.79 -13.13 -8.51
N MET A 303 0.80 -13.82 -7.36
CA MET A 303 -0.27 -13.76 -6.37
C MET A 303 0.30 -13.20 -5.08
N GLN A 304 -0.21 -12.04 -4.63
CA GLN A 304 0.28 -11.39 -3.42
C GLN A 304 -0.76 -11.40 -2.29
N GLY A 305 -0.28 -11.60 -1.06
CA GLY A 305 -1.06 -11.42 0.17
C GLY A 305 -0.70 -12.38 1.30
N LYS A 306 -1.60 -12.51 2.28
CA LYS A 306 -1.49 -13.56 3.30
C LYS A 306 -1.79 -14.91 2.62
N PHE A 307 -0.92 -15.89 2.83
CA PHE A 307 -1.09 -17.28 2.36
C PHE A 307 -2.25 -17.94 3.12
N SER A 308 -3.47 -17.70 2.64
CA SER A 308 -4.70 -18.13 3.28
C SER A 308 -5.85 -18.18 2.26
N ASN A 309 -6.52 -19.33 2.21
CA ASN A 309 -7.70 -19.55 1.37
C ASN A 309 -8.90 -18.65 1.72
N LEU A 310 -8.89 -18.02 2.91
CA LEU A 310 -9.92 -17.05 3.32
C LEU A 310 -9.81 -15.71 2.58
N ARG A 311 -8.65 -15.40 1.99
CA ARG A 311 -8.41 -14.13 1.29
C ARG A 311 -8.15 -14.31 -0.20
N ARG A 312 -7.61 -15.46 -0.59
CA ARG A 312 -7.27 -15.80 -1.97
C ARG A 312 -7.75 -17.20 -2.31
N ASN A 313 -8.38 -17.40 -3.46
CA ASN A 313 -8.90 -18.70 -3.87
C ASN A 313 -7.82 -19.53 -4.57
N TYR A 314 -6.77 -19.93 -3.83
CA TYR A 314 -5.66 -20.70 -4.39
C TYR A 314 -6.13 -22.03 -5.01
N SER A 315 -7.06 -22.72 -4.34
CA SER A 315 -7.58 -24.02 -4.81
C SER A 315 -8.26 -23.93 -6.19
N SER A 316 -8.96 -22.85 -6.51
CA SER A 316 -9.52 -22.65 -7.85
C SER A 316 -8.42 -22.47 -8.88
N ILE A 317 -7.42 -21.63 -8.59
CA ILE A 317 -6.29 -21.38 -9.48
C ILE A 317 -5.49 -22.66 -9.73
N TRP A 318 -5.21 -23.46 -8.70
CA TRP A 318 -4.50 -24.74 -8.86
C TRP A 318 -5.25 -25.70 -9.77
N ARG A 319 -6.57 -25.84 -9.58
CA ARG A 319 -7.40 -26.70 -10.43
C ARG A 319 -7.38 -26.26 -11.89
N GLN A 320 -7.45 -24.95 -12.14
CA GLN A 320 -7.33 -24.39 -13.49
C GLN A 320 -5.95 -24.68 -14.09
N LEU A 321 -4.87 -24.46 -13.32
CA LEU A 321 -3.51 -24.71 -13.80
C LEU A 321 -3.28 -26.20 -14.11
N GLN A 322 -3.83 -27.12 -13.33
CA GLN A 322 -3.80 -28.55 -13.60
C GLN A 322 -4.54 -28.90 -14.91
N ALA A 323 -5.70 -28.27 -15.15
CA ALA A 323 -6.46 -28.50 -16.39
C ALA A 323 -5.71 -28.06 -17.65
N HIS A 324 -4.79 -27.09 -17.54
CA HIS A 324 -3.96 -26.58 -18.64
C HIS A 324 -2.47 -26.97 -18.50
N GLN A 325 -2.16 -28.00 -17.69
CA GLN A 325 -0.78 -28.28 -17.28
C GLN A 325 0.15 -28.48 -18.48
N THR A 326 -0.21 -29.33 -19.45
CA THR A 326 0.65 -29.63 -20.61
C THR A 326 1.02 -28.37 -21.38
N GLU A 327 0.06 -27.49 -21.63
CA GLU A 327 0.30 -26.24 -22.34
C GLU A 327 1.24 -25.30 -21.57
N LEU A 328 1.09 -25.25 -20.25
CA LEU A 328 1.84 -24.38 -19.34
C LEU A 328 3.24 -24.89 -18.99
N THR A 329 3.47 -26.20 -18.95
CA THR A 329 4.72 -26.79 -18.44
C THR A 329 5.60 -27.40 -19.52
N SER A 330 5.03 -27.84 -20.65
CA SER A 330 5.77 -28.42 -21.77
C SER A 330 5.40 -27.84 -23.14
N GLY A 331 4.32 -27.05 -23.23
CA GLY A 331 3.88 -26.40 -24.45
C GLY A 331 4.61 -25.08 -24.76
N SER A 332 4.04 -24.31 -25.70
CA SER A 332 4.62 -23.03 -26.14
C SER A 332 4.69 -21.97 -25.03
N ALA A 333 3.88 -22.10 -23.98
CA ALA A 333 3.86 -21.16 -22.85
C ALA A 333 4.95 -21.47 -21.80
N ALA A 334 5.52 -22.68 -21.82
CA ALA A 334 6.44 -23.17 -20.80
C ALA A 334 7.65 -22.27 -20.50
N PRO A 335 8.32 -21.65 -21.49
CA PRO A 335 9.49 -20.80 -21.20
C PRO A 335 9.16 -19.57 -20.35
N LEU A 336 7.93 -19.05 -20.48
CA LEU A 336 7.49 -17.82 -19.84
C LEU A 336 6.62 -18.08 -18.61
N PHE A 337 6.08 -19.28 -18.46
CA PHE A 337 5.18 -19.62 -17.37
C PHE A 337 5.92 -19.83 -16.05
N HIS A 338 5.41 -19.15 -15.02
CA HIS A 338 5.82 -19.30 -13.63
C HIS A 338 4.75 -18.67 -12.72
N ILE A 339 4.64 -19.12 -11.47
CA ILE A 339 3.81 -18.47 -10.45
C ILE A 339 4.69 -18.01 -9.28
N SER A 340 4.70 -16.71 -9.02
CA SER A 340 5.32 -16.12 -7.83
C SER A 340 4.27 -15.90 -6.74
N LEU A 341 4.42 -16.56 -5.60
CA LEU A 341 3.58 -16.38 -4.43
C LEU A 341 4.26 -15.46 -3.42
N LEU A 342 3.80 -14.22 -3.31
CA LEU A 342 4.45 -13.19 -2.48
C LEU A 342 3.66 -12.91 -1.20
N GLY A 343 4.32 -12.99 -0.04
CA GLY A 343 3.73 -12.50 1.21
C GLY A 343 4.10 -13.29 2.46
N LYS A 344 3.10 -13.63 3.28
CA LYS A 344 3.30 -14.26 4.60
C LYS A 344 2.30 -15.36 4.90
N GLY A 345 2.78 -16.43 5.53
CA GLY A 345 1.97 -17.55 6.04
C GLY A 345 2.71 -18.88 5.88
N GLN A 346 2.04 -19.97 6.26
CA GLN A 346 2.55 -21.32 6.08
C GLN A 346 2.15 -21.81 4.68
N GLY A 347 3.14 -22.15 3.85
CA GLY A 347 2.94 -22.46 2.43
C GLY A 347 2.47 -23.89 2.14
N ASP A 348 2.79 -24.83 3.02
CA ASP A 348 2.25 -26.20 3.04
C ASP A 348 0.70 -26.21 3.02
N ARG A 349 0.07 -25.20 3.62
CA ARG A 349 -1.39 -25.03 3.62
C ARG A 349 -1.98 -24.53 2.31
N LEU A 350 -1.17 -24.18 1.32
CA LEU A 350 -1.67 -23.69 0.04
C LEU A 350 -2.10 -24.83 -0.90
N GLY A 351 -1.74 -26.08 -0.58
CA GLY A 351 -2.12 -27.25 -1.38
C GLY A 351 -1.63 -27.14 -2.82
N ILE A 352 -0.36 -26.76 -3.01
CA ILE A 352 0.27 -26.71 -4.33
C ILE A 352 0.35 -28.16 -4.84
N PRO A 353 -0.23 -28.48 -6.01
CA PRO A 353 -0.11 -29.82 -6.59
C PRO A 353 1.36 -30.17 -6.89
N PRO A 354 1.84 -31.40 -6.59
CA PRO A 354 3.24 -31.80 -6.80
C PRO A 354 3.76 -31.51 -8.20
N GLU A 355 2.91 -31.69 -9.21
CA GLU A 355 3.23 -31.49 -10.61
C GLU A 355 3.35 -30.01 -11.02
N LEU A 356 2.89 -29.08 -10.17
CA LEU A 356 3.05 -27.63 -10.36
C LEU A 356 4.18 -27.06 -9.49
N GLU A 357 4.68 -27.77 -8.48
CA GLU A 357 5.72 -27.29 -7.56
C GLU A 357 6.96 -26.71 -8.28
N PRO A 358 7.50 -27.32 -9.36
CA PRO A 358 8.65 -26.77 -10.08
C PRO A 358 8.40 -25.40 -10.73
N HIS A 359 7.13 -25.04 -10.92
CA HIS A 359 6.70 -23.81 -11.56
C HIS A 359 6.19 -22.75 -10.58
N VAL A 360 6.31 -22.99 -9.27
CA VAL A 360 5.83 -22.08 -8.22
C VAL A 360 6.97 -21.66 -7.30
N THR A 361 7.26 -20.37 -7.20
CA THR A 361 8.20 -19.81 -6.21
C THR A 361 7.47 -19.12 -5.08
N MET A 362 7.78 -19.49 -3.84
CA MET A 362 7.29 -18.79 -2.64
C MET A 362 8.28 -17.71 -2.19
N LEU A 363 7.89 -16.45 -2.32
CA LEU A 363 8.67 -15.28 -1.90
C LEU A 363 8.11 -14.72 -0.59
N ARG A 364 8.75 -15.05 0.53
CA ARG A 364 8.25 -14.72 1.87
C ARG A 364 8.92 -13.49 2.45
N ARG A 365 8.12 -12.61 3.07
CA ARG A 365 8.59 -11.47 3.89
C ARG A 365 9.68 -10.63 3.20
N LEU A 366 9.54 -10.42 1.89
CA LEU A 366 10.47 -9.59 1.14
C LEU A 366 10.44 -8.14 1.65
N HIS A 367 11.59 -7.47 1.57
CA HIS A 367 11.68 -6.03 1.77
C HIS A 367 10.84 -5.28 0.73
N PHE A 368 10.30 -4.10 1.06
CA PHE A 368 9.34 -3.37 0.22
C PHE A 368 9.80 -3.20 -1.23
N ARG A 369 11.02 -2.73 -1.46
CA ARG A 369 11.56 -2.62 -2.82
C ARG A 369 11.67 -3.97 -3.52
N THR A 370 12.25 -4.98 -2.87
CA THR A 370 12.36 -6.33 -3.45
C THR A 370 10.98 -6.95 -3.74
N PHE A 371 9.99 -6.67 -2.90
CA PHE A 371 8.62 -7.12 -3.07
C PHE A 371 8.00 -6.52 -4.34
N TYR A 372 8.10 -5.20 -4.54
CA TYR A 372 7.55 -4.56 -5.74
C TYR A 372 8.39 -4.80 -6.99
N GLU A 373 9.70 -5.00 -6.86
CA GLU A 373 10.57 -5.45 -7.97
C GLU A 373 10.11 -6.82 -8.46
N ALA A 374 9.88 -7.78 -7.56
CA ALA A 374 9.41 -9.10 -7.93
C ALA A 374 8.05 -9.07 -8.64
N ILE A 375 7.14 -8.19 -8.23
CA ILE A 375 5.85 -8.00 -8.90
C ILE A 375 6.02 -7.32 -10.28
N HIS A 376 6.90 -6.31 -10.38
CA HIS A 376 7.16 -5.56 -11.61
C HIS A 376 7.54 -6.49 -12.77
N HIS A 377 8.34 -7.52 -12.47
CA HIS A 377 8.86 -8.52 -13.41
C HIS A 377 7.90 -9.67 -13.73
N THR A 378 6.60 -9.54 -13.45
CA THR A 378 5.58 -10.53 -13.86
C THR A 378 4.63 -9.98 -14.90
N PHE A 379 4.05 -10.83 -15.74
CA PHE A 379 3.10 -10.39 -16.78
C PHE A 379 1.86 -9.75 -16.17
N ALA A 380 1.29 -10.39 -15.14
CA ALA A 380 0.15 -9.86 -14.42
C ALA A 380 0.09 -10.34 -12.97
N LEU A 381 -0.65 -9.59 -12.15
CA LEU A 381 -1.14 -10.02 -10.85
C LEU A 381 -2.45 -10.80 -11.01
N ILE A 382 -2.60 -11.87 -10.24
CA ILE A 382 -3.83 -12.66 -10.13
C ILE A 382 -4.49 -12.29 -8.80
N PRO A 383 -5.60 -11.53 -8.78
CA PRO A 383 -6.26 -11.12 -7.55
C PRO A 383 -6.85 -12.30 -6.76
N ALA A 384 -7.44 -13.29 -7.46
CA ALA A 384 -8.09 -14.48 -6.91
C ALA A 384 -8.90 -14.21 -5.63
N LEU A 385 -9.75 -13.18 -5.63
CA LEU A 385 -10.41 -12.70 -4.41
C LEU A 385 -11.39 -13.75 -3.88
N ALA A 386 -11.11 -14.32 -2.70
CA ALA A 386 -11.91 -15.42 -2.14
C ALA A 386 -13.27 -14.98 -1.53
N SER A 387 -13.57 -13.69 -1.51
CA SER A 387 -14.77 -13.16 -0.84
C SER A 387 -15.44 -12.09 -1.68
N SER A 388 -16.76 -12.23 -1.84
CA SER A 388 -17.64 -11.22 -2.46
C SER A 388 -17.55 -9.85 -1.77
N LYS A 389 -17.11 -9.81 -0.51
CA LYS A 389 -16.90 -8.57 0.25
C LYS A 389 -15.88 -7.64 -0.41
N TYR A 390 -14.92 -8.14 -1.18
CA TYR A 390 -13.96 -7.28 -1.90
C TYR A 390 -14.57 -6.49 -3.05
N TYR A 391 -15.82 -6.79 -3.44
CA TYR A 391 -16.57 -6.07 -4.46
C TYR A 391 -17.63 -5.14 -3.87
N SER A 392 -17.75 -5.07 -2.54
CA SER A 392 -18.79 -4.29 -1.86
C SER A 392 -18.28 -3.52 -0.63
N HIS A 393 -17.56 -4.19 0.26
CA HIS A 393 -17.21 -3.64 1.58
C HIS A 393 -15.70 -3.50 1.83
N LYS A 394 -14.87 -4.21 1.08
CA LYS A 394 -13.42 -4.32 1.34
C LYS A 394 -12.61 -3.81 0.18
N PHE A 395 -11.52 -3.13 0.50
CA PHE A 395 -10.46 -2.84 -0.44
C PHE A 395 -9.42 -3.97 -0.45
N SER A 396 -8.85 -4.30 -1.61
CA SER A 396 -7.77 -5.30 -1.72
C SER A 396 -6.42 -4.63 -1.98
N SER A 397 -5.41 -4.98 -1.18
CA SER A 397 -4.03 -4.50 -1.38
C SER A 397 -3.41 -4.94 -2.72
N THR A 398 -4.02 -5.89 -3.44
CA THR A 398 -3.57 -6.26 -4.80
C THR A 398 -3.74 -5.09 -5.77
N ILE A 399 -4.78 -4.27 -5.59
CA ILE A 399 -5.00 -3.07 -6.40
C ILE A 399 -3.84 -2.08 -6.21
N LEU A 400 -3.50 -1.78 -4.96
CA LEU A 400 -2.34 -0.93 -4.66
C LEU A 400 -1.05 -1.56 -5.18
N SER A 401 -0.90 -2.88 -5.06
CA SER A 401 0.31 -3.55 -5.54
C SER A 401 0.48 -3.45 -7.05
N SER A 402 -0.62 -3.59 -7.80
CA SER A 402 -0.66 -3.41 -9.25
C SER A 402 -0.27 -1.98 -9.63
N LEU A 403 -0.93 -0.99 -9.04
CA LEU A 403 -0.66 0.42 -9.33
C LEU A 403 0.76 0.83 -8.94
N ILE A 404 1.26 0.40 -7.78
CA ILE A 404 2.62 0.73 -7.32
C ILE A 404 3.65 0.16 -8.30
N SER A 405 3.60 -1.16 -8.57
CA SER A 405 4.58 -1.86 -9.43
C SER A 405 4.44 -1.57 -10.92
N GLY A 406 3.31 -1.03 -11.37
CA GLY A 406 3.00 -0.91 -12.80
C GLY A 406 2.74 -2.25 -13.47
N THR A 407 2.33 -3.27 -12.70
CA THR A 407 1.98 -4.61 -13.21
C THR A 407 0.46 -4.74 -13.32
N PRO A 408 -0.12 -4.98 -14.50
CA PRO A 408 -1.56 -5.15 -14.70
C PRO A 408 -2.12 -6.33 -13.92
N MET A 409 -3.43 -6.33 -13.73
CA MET A 409 -4.15 -7.44 -13.09
C MET A 409 -5.00 -8.19 -14.12
N ILE A 410 -5.22 -9.46 -13.86
CA ILE A 410 -6.34 -10.20 -14.46
C ILE A 410 -7.61 -9.80 -13.70
N ALA A 411 -8.63 -9.36 -14.43
CA ALA A 411 -9.86 -8.82 -13.85
C ALA A 411 -11.08 -9.26 -14.66
N ASP A 412 -12.21 -9.46 -13.99
CA ASP A 412 -13.51 -9.70 -14.64
C ASP A 412 -14.34 -8.41 -14.68
N ARG A 413 -15.50 -8.46 -15.35
CA ARG A 413 -16.43 -7.31 -15.40
C ARG A 413 -16.94 -6.90 -14.01
N ARG A 414 -17.08 -7.86 -13.10
CA ARG A 414 -17.47 -7.60 -11.71
C ARG A 414 -16.42 -6.77 -10.97
N PHE A 415 -15.14 -7.04 -11.20
CA PHE A 415 -14.04 -6.27 -10.66
C PHE A 415 -14.09 -4.83 -11.17
N LEU A 416 -14.25 -4.62 -12.48
CA LEU A 416 -14.33 -3.28 -13.06
C LEU A 416 -15.54 -2.50 -12.53
N ALA A 417 -16.69 -3.17 -12.31
CA ALA A 417 -17.86 -2.54 -11.71
C ALA A 417 -17.61 -2.06 -10.26
N ALA A 418 -16.92 -2.86 -9.44
CA ALA A 418 -16.62 -2.48 -8.05
C ALA A 418 -15.50 -1.43 -7.97
N TYR A 419 -14.41 -1.65 -8.69
CA TYR A 419 -13.26 -0.77 -8.76
C TYR A 419 -13.38 0.17 -9.97
N GLY A 420 -14.48 0.92 -10.05
CA GLY A 420 -14.85 1.79 -11.19
C GLY A 420 -13.87 2.95 -11.50
N MET A 421 -12.70 2.96 -10.89
CA MET A 421 -11.55 3.76 -11.31
C MET A 421 -10.71 3.08 -12.40
N PHE A 422 -10.88 1.79 -12.64
CA PHE A 422 -10.26 1.04 -13.74
C PHE A 422 -11.22 0.92 -14.92
N ASN A 423 -10.64 0.89 -16.12
CA ASN A 423 -11.24 0.58 -17.40
C ASN A 423 -10.60 -0.69 -17.98
N GLU A 424 -11.17 -1.20 -19.07
CA GLU A 424 -10.69 -2.40 -19.75
C GLU A 424 -9.25 -2.27 -20.26
N SER A 425 -8.79 -1.06 -20.60
CA SER A 425 -7.42 -0.80 -21.09
C SER A 425 -6.33 -0.92 -20.03
N GLU A 426 -6.67 -0.89 -18.74
CA GLU A 426 -5.69 -0.92 -17.64
C GLU A 426 -5.54 -2.31 -16.99
N VAL A 427 -6.25 -3.31 -17.52
CA VAL A 427 -6.30 -4.68 -17.00
C VAL A 427 -6.28 -5.70 -18.14
N TYR A 428 -5.97 -6.96 -17.81
CA TYR A 428 -6.29 -8.07 -18.70
C TYR A 428 -7.70 -8.56 -18.37
N LEU A 429 -8.69 -8.05 -19.13
CA LEU A 429 -10.09 -8.41 -18.93
C LEU A 429 -10.32 -9.89 -19.28
N GLN A 430 -10.89 -10.64 -18.33
CA GLN A 430 -11.44 -11.96 -18.50
C GLN A 430 -12.74 -11.86 -19.30
N ARG A 431 -12.75 -12.51 -20.47
CA ARG A 431 -13.91 -12.54 -21.38
C ARG A 431 -14.96 -13.53 -20.88
N GLU A 432 -16.13 -13.46 -21.47
CA GLU A 432 -17.18 -14.46 -21.22
C GLU A 432 -16.68 -15.87 -21.56
N GLY A 433 -16.88 -16.81 -20.64
CA GLY A 433 -16.41 -18.19 -20.77
C GLY A 433 -14.93 -18.42 -20.41
N GLU A 434 -14.09 -17.37 -20.32
CA GLU A 434 -12.71 -17.52 -19.86
C GLU A 434 -12.66 -17.71 -18.34
N GLN A 435 -11.70 -18.50 -17.87
CA GLN A 435 -11.22 -18.54 -16.49
C GLN A 435 -9.91 -17.76 -16.37
N GLU A 436 -9.40 -17.53 -15.15
CA GLU A 436 -8.19 -16.75 -14.96
C GLU A 436 -6.97 -17.33 -15.71
N VAL A 437 -6.84 -18.66 -15.77
CA VAL A 437 -5.76 -19.33 -16.52
C VAL A 437 -5.89 -19.18 -18.03
N ASP A 438 -7.11 -19.10 -18.58
CA ASP A 438 -7.31 -18.81 -20.01
C ASP A 438 -6.76 -17.41 -20.36
N VAL A 439 -7.01 -16.43 -19.47
CA VAL A 439 -6.43 -15.09 -19.59
C VAL A 439 -4.91 -15.14 -19.51
N MET A 440 -4.34 -15.93 -18.58
CA MET A 440 -2.90 -16.09 -18.47
C MET A 440 -2.29 -16.62 -19.78
N LEU A 441 -2.86 -17.67 -20.36
CA LEU A 441 -2.42 -18.23 -21.63
C LEU A 441 -2.52 -17.21 -22.78
N ARG A 442 -3.61 -16.44 -22.83
CA ARG A 442 -3.77 -15.34 -23.80
C ARG A 442 -2.72 -14.24 -23.60
N VAL A 443 -2.39 -13.88 -22.38
CA VAL A 443 -1.35 -12.90 -22.06
C VAL A 443 0.03 -13.41 -22.50
N LEU A 444 0.36 -14.67 -22.23
CA LEU A 444 1.65 -15.27 -22.66
C LEU A 444 1.80 -15.34 -24.18
N ARG A 445 0.69 -15.30 -24.93
CA ARG A 445 0.66 -15.26 -26.40
C ARG A 445 0.52 -13.86 -26.99
N SER A 446 0.34 -12.85 -26.15
CA SER A 446 0.08 -11.50 -26.61
C SER A 446 1.34 -10.88 -27.22
N PRO A 447 1.21 -10.08 -28.29
CA PRO A 447 2.35 -9.35 -28.84
C PRO A 447 2.88 -8.36 -27.81
N VAL A 448 4.19 -8.06 -27.88
CA VAL A 448 4.89 -7.16 -26.95
C VAL A 448 4.21 -5.80 -26.86
N GLU A 449 3.78 -5.24 -28.00
CA GLU A 449 3.08 -3.95 -28.03
C GLU A 449 1.86 -3.94 -27.11
N GLY A 450 0.99 -4.95 -27.21
CA GLY A 450 -0.20 -5.05 -26.36
C GLY A 450 0.13 -5.21 -24.88
N LEU A 451 1.21 -5.91 -24.52
CA LEU A 451 1.67 -6.03 -23.13
C LEU A 451 2.14 -4.68 -22.58
N LEU A 452 2.84 -3.89 -23.39
CA LEU A 452 3.35 -2.58 -23.01
C LEU A 452 2.22 -1.54 -22.93
N ASP A 453 1.22 -1.60 -23.81
CA ASP A 453 0.08 -0.68 -23.82
C ASP A 453 -0.75 -0.77 -22.55
N VAL A 454 -1.09 -1.98 -22.09
CA VAL A 454 -1.83 -2.17 -20.83
C VAL A 454 -1.02 -1.63 -19.64
N ARG A 455 0.30 -1.83 -19.63
CA ARG A 455 1.20 -1.28 -18.60
C ARG A 455 1.23 0.25 -18.62
N ARG A 456 1.35 0.88 -19.79
CA ARG A 456 1.33 2.34 -19.94
C ARG A 456 0.00 2.92 -19.45
N ALA A 457 -1.12 2.33 -19.88
CA ALA A 457 -2.45 2.76 -19.46
C ALA A 457 -2.63 2.67 -17.93
N LEU A 458 -2.12 1.60 -17.29
CA LEU A 458 -2.10 1.48 -15.84
C LEU A 458 -1.25 2.57 -15.15
N LEU A 459 -0.10 2.91 -15.71
CA LEU A 459 0.74 3.99 -15.18
C LEU A 459 0.09 5.37 -15.33
N GLU A 460 -0.65 5.60 -16.41
CA GLU A 460 -1.46 6.81 -16.59
C GLU A 460 -2.61 6.87 -15.57
N LEU A 461 -3.31 5.75 -15.35
CA LEU A 461 -4.32 5.66 -14.30
C LEU A 461 -3.72 6.02 -12.93
N ARG A 462 -2.54 5.47 -12.59
CA ARG A 462 -1.82 5.83 -11.36
C ARG A 462 -1.58 7.35 -11.27
N GLN A 463 -1.18 7.99 -12.36
CA GLN A 463 -0.98 9.45 -12.38
C GLN A 463 -2.29 10.20 -12.12
N ARG A 464 -3.39 9.82 -12.79
CA ARG A 464 -4.72 10.42 -12.58
C ARG A 464 -5.19 10.28 -11.13
N LEU A 465 -5.00 9.12 -10.53
CA LEU A 465 -5.33 8.86 -9.12
C LEU A 465 -4.51 9.74 -8.16
N ASN A 466 -3.21 9.92 -8.43
CA ASN A 466 -2.35 10.79 -7.64
C ASN A 466 -2.73 12.28 -7.79
N VAL A 467 -3.11 12.73 -8.98
CA VAL A 467 -3.65 14.08 -9.19
C VAL A 467 -4.92 14.28 -8.36
N ARG A 468 -5.88 13.34 -8.44
CA ARG A 468 -7.10 13.37 -7.61
C ARG A 468 -6.78 13.45 -6.12
N ALA A 469 -5.85 12.64 -5.62
CA ALA A 469 -5.46 12.64 -4.22
C ALA A 469 -4.82 13.97 -3.78
N ARG A 470 -3.97 14.57 -4.62
CA ARG A 470 -3.39 15.90 -4.35
C ARG A 470 -4.45 16.99 -4.34
N LEU A 471 -5.38 16.99 -5.29
CA LEU A 471 -6.48 17.95 -5.34
C LEU A 471 -7.40 17.84 -4.11
N PHE A 472 -7.68 16.62 -3.65
CA PHE A 472 -8.40 16.40 -2.40
C PHE A 472 -7.66 17.04 -1.22
N LEU A 473 -6.39 16.70 -1.02
CA LEU A 473 -5.59 17.23 0.09
C LEU A 473 -5.42 18.75 -0.01
N LYS A 474 -5.26 19.29 -1.23
CA LYS A 474 -5.15 20.72 -1.49
C LYS A 474 -6.36 21.47 -0.93
N ARG A 475 -7.57 21.05 -1.30
CA ARG A 475 -8.82 21.64 -0.81
C ARG A 475 -8.92 21.61 0.71
N GLU A 476 -8.60 20.48 1.34
CA GLU A 476 -8.67 20.36 2.80
C GLU A 476 -7.64 21.28 3.49
N LEU A 477 -6.43 21.38 2.96
CA LEU A 477 -5.36 22.21 3.51
C LEU A 477 -5.65 23.72 3.33
N GLU A 478 -6.14 24.13 2.16
CA GLU A 478 -6.56 25.52 1.88
C GLU A 478 -7.75 25.93 2.77
N GLY A 479 -8.74 25.05 2.96
CA GLY A 479 -9.87 25.31 3.85
C GLY A 479 -9.43 25.44 5.33
N LEU A 480 -8.48 24.62 5.76
CA LEU A 480 -7.86 24.76 7.08
C LEU A 480 -7.07 26.06 7.20
N CYS A 481 -6.33 26.45 6.17
CA CYS A 481 -5.55 27.68 6.16
C CYS A 481 -6.47 28.91 6.30
N ALA A 482 -7.49 29.03 5.45
CA ALA A 482 -8.42 30.16 5.47
C ALA A 482 -9.17 30.33 6.80
N GLY A 483 -9.50 29.23 7.49
CA GLY A 483 -10.21 29.28 8.78
C GLY A 483 -9.31 29.24 10.03
N GLY A 484 -7.98 29.35 9.87
CA GLY A 484 -6.99 29.05 10.92
C GLY A 484 -6.92 30.06 12.08
N VAL A 485 -7.21 31.34 11.83
CA VAL A 485 -6.90 32.45 12.73
C VAL A 485 -7.52 32.27 14.14
N GLY A 486 -8.75 31.75 14.23
CA GLY A 486 -9.42 31.60 15.54
C GLY A 486 -9.17 30.28 16.29
N TRP A 487 -8.70 29.22 15.64
CA TRP A 487 -8.62 27.89 16.28
C TRP A 487 -7.56 27.83 17.36
N ARG A 488 -6.36 28.35 17.08
CA ARG A 488 -5.22 28.30 18.01
C ARG A 488 -5.39 29.27 19.17
N ASP A 489 -6.00 30.41 18.90
CA ASP A 489 -6.33 31.40 19.93
C ASP A 489 -7.33 30.83 20.94
N ARG A 490 -8.29 30.01 20.50
CA ARG A 490 -9.16 29.27 21.43
C ARG A 490 -8.40 28.26 22.29
N LEU A 491 -7.37 27.60 21.74
CA LEU A 491 -6.54 26.65 22.50
C LEU A 491 -5.65 27.35 23.55
N THR A 492 -5.22 28.59 23.29
CA THR A 492 -4.40 29.39 24.21
C THR A 492 -5.25 30.14 25.24
N ALA A 493 -6.40 30.70 24.84
CA ALA A 493 -7.32 31.42 25.73
C ALA A 493 -7.83 30.55 26.89
N GLY A 494 -8.05 29.25 26.66
CA GLY A 494 -8.43 28.30 27.70
C GLY A 494 -7.38 28.09 28.81
N LYS A 495 -6.16 28.60 28.66
CA LYS A 495 -5.09 28.50 29.68
C LYS A 495 -4.98 29.73 30.59
N GLY A 496 -5.68 30.84 30.31
CA GLY A 496 -5.29 32.16 30.80
C GLY A 496 -6.13 32.83 31.91
N THR A 497 -7.26 32.28 32.36
CA THR A 497 -8.22 33.06 33.19
C THR A 497 -8.51 32.52 34.60
N THR A 498 -7.62 31.73 35.19
CA THR A 498 -7.57 31.61 36.67
C THR A 498 -6.70 32.74 37.24
N VAL A 499 -7.14 33.98 37.06
CA VAL A 499 -6.62 35.10 37.86
C VAL A 499 -7.28 34.95 39.22
N GLY A 500 -6.48 34.54 40.21
CA GLY A 500 -6.92 34.45 41.59
C GLY A 500 -7.41 35.81 42.08
N GLY A 501 -8.73 35.96 42.16
CA GLY A 501 -9.37 36.95 42.99
C GLY A 501 -9.14 36.58 44.46
N GLY A 502 -7.90 36.75 44.92
CA GLY A 502 -7.57 36.75 46.34
C GLY A 502 -8.19 37.99 46.95
N ALA A 503 -9.36 37.81 47.57
CA ALA A 503 -10.01 38.80 48.39
C ALA A 503 -9.02 39.28 49.47
N GLY A 504 -8.57 40.52 49.34
CA GLY A 504 -7.93 41.25 50.43
C GLY A 504 -8.98 41.51 51.51
N GLY A 505 -9.01 40.65 52.51
CA GLY A 505 -9.67 40.93 53.79
C GLY A 505 -8.81 41.92 54.57
N GLN A 506 -9.22 43.20 54.58
CA GLN A 506 -8.91 44.13 55.65
C GLN A 506 -9.81 43.82 56.86
N GLY A 507 -9.19 43.50 57.98
CA GLY A 507 -9.70 43.69 59.35
C GLY A 507 -8.47 43.97 60.21
N GLY A 508 -8.42 45.01 61.05
CA GLY A 508 -9.50 45.61 61.83
C GLY A 508 -9.21 45.30 63.28
#